data_AF-A0A952EZP3-F1
#
_entry.id   AF-A0A952EZP3-F1
#
_cell.length_a   1.000
_cell.length_b   1.000
_cell.length_c   1.000
_cell.angle_alpha   90.00
_cell.angle_beta   90.00
_cell.angle_gamma   90.00
#
_symmetry.space_group_name_H-M   'P 1'
#
loop_
_entity.id
_entity.type
_entity.pdbx_description
1 polymer ?
#
loop_
_entity_poly.entity_id
_entity_poly.type
_entity_poly.pdbx_seq_one_letter_code
_entity_poly.pdbx_strand_id
1 'polypeptide(L)' 'MATTSLPDRARVVIIGGGVIGTSVAYHLTKLGFTDVVLLE' A
#
# COMPACT_ATOMS: atom_id res chain seq x y z
N MET A 1 0.79 -12.36 -19.00
CA MET A 1 0.85 -11.45 -17.84
C MET A 1 -0.33 -11.78 -16.95
N ALA A 2 -0.11 -12.09 -15.68
CA ALA A 2 -1.22 -12.27 -14.74
C ALA A 2 -1.88 -10.90 -14.51
N THR A 3 -3.19 -10.80 -14.74
CA THR A 3 -3.96 -9.60 -14.44
C THR A 3 -4.29 -9.60 -12.95
N THR A 4 -3.38 -9.08 -12.14
CA THR A 4 -3.68 -8.83 -10.72
C THR A 4 -4.72 -7.71 -10.66
N SER A 5 -5.96 -8.06 -10.34
CA SER A 5 -7.02 -7.07 -10.09
C SER A 5 -6.67 -6.29 -8.83
N LEU A 6 -6.71 -4.95 -8.92
CA LEU A 6 -6.64 -4.10 -7.73
C LEU A 6 -7.82 -4.40 -6.81
N PRO A 7 -7.65 -4.32 -5.48
CA PRO A 7 -8.74 -4.48 -4.56
C PRO A 7 -9.75 -3.32 -4.72
N ASP A 8 -11.04 -3.61 -4.60
CA ASP A 8 -12.12 -2.60 -4.73
C ASP A 8 -12.10 -1.56 -3.60
N ARG A 9 -11.47 -1.89 -2.47
CA ARG A 9 -11.32 -1.04 -1.29
C ARG A 9 -9.96 -1.28 -0.65
N ALA A 10 -9.46 -0.23 -0.02
CA ALA A 10 -8.29 -0.30 0.85
C ALA A 10 -8.53 0.55 2.10
N ARG A 11 -8.03 0.11 3.25
CA ARG A 11 -8.03 0.92 4.48
C ARG A 11 -7.12 2.14 4.32
N VAL A 12 -5.99 1.99 3.65
CA VAL A 12 -5.05 3.09 3.36
C VAL A 12 -4.58 2.99 1.91
N VAL A 13 -4.60 4.12 1.21
CA VAL A 13 -3.96 4.29 -0.10
C VAL A 13 -2.85 5.32 0.03
N ILE A 14 -1.63 4.92 -0.32
CA ILE A 14 -0.43 5.78 -0.36
C ILE A 14 -0.15 6.09 -1.82
N ILE A 15 -0.04 7.38 -2.16
CA ILE A 15 0.26 7.85 -3.51
C ILE A 15 1.72 8.33 -3.54
N GLY A 16 2.56 7.61 -4.30
CA GLY A 16 4.00 7.82 -4.45
C GLY A 16 4.84 6.84 -3.62
N GLY A 17 5.66 6.03 -4.29
CA GLY A 17 6.50 4.98 -3.68
C GLY A 17 7.93 5.38 -3.30
N GLY A 18 8.23 6.68 -3.28
CA GLY A 18 9.52 7.18 -2.79
C GLY A 18 9.80 6.83 -1.32
N VAL A 19 10.96 7.25 -0.81
CA VAL A 19 11.46 6.90 0.54
C VAL A 19 10.41 7.08 1.64
N ILE A 20 9.67 8.18 1.59
CA ILE A 20 8.62 8.46 2.58
C ILE A 20 7.41 7.53 2.40
N GLY A 21 6.92 7.34 1.17
CA GLY A 21 5.76 6.48 0.90
C GLY A 21 6.00 5.02 1.30
N THR A 22 7.16 4.48 0.93
CA THR A 22 7.55 3.12 1.31
C THR A 22 7.77 3.00 2.83
N SER A 23 8.36 4.00 3.48
CA SER A 23 8.51 4.02 4.94
C SER A 23 7.15 4.01 5.64
N VAL A 24 6.18 4.79 5.16
CA VAL A 24 4.81 4.80 5.70
C VAL A 24 4.15 3.43 5.52
N ALA A 25 4.24 2.82 4.34
CA ALA A 25 3.70 1.48 4.09
C ALA A 25 4.28 0.42 5.04
N TYR A 26 5.60 0.43 5.24
CA TYR A 26 6.30 -0.47 6.16
C TYR A 26 5.80 -0.31 7.61
N HIS A 27 5.72 0.91 8.12
CA HIS A 27 5.30 1.13 9.50
C HIS A 27 3.82 0.78 9.72
N LEU A 28 2.94 1.07 8.75
CA LEU A 28 1.53 0.69 8.83
C LEU A 28 1.35 -0.83 8.87
N THR A 29 2.04 -1.56 7.99
CA THR A 29 1.98 -3.03 7.97
C THR A 29 2.58 -3.64 9.25
N LYS A 30 3.66 -3.06 9.79
CA LYS A 30 4.23 -3.44 11.10
C LYS A 30 3.27 -3.21 12.27
N LEU A 31 2.42 -2.19 12.20
CA LEU A 31 1.34 -1.95 13.17
C LEU A 31 0.13 -2.87 12.98
N GLY A 32 0.19 -3.83 12.05
CA GLY A 32 -0.85 -4.83 11.82
C GLY A 32 -1.88 -4.43 10.76
N PHE A 33 -1.64 -3.37 9.98
CA PHE A 33 -2.51 -3.04 8.86
C PHE A 33 -2.25 -4.04 7.73
N THR A 34 -3.28 -4.80 7.36
CA THR A 34 -3.19 -5.80 6.29
C THR A 34 -3.71 -5.31 4.95
N ASP A 35 -4.38 -4.15 4.93
CA ASP A 35 -5.06 -3.60 3.76
C ASP A 35 -4.52 -2.20 3.42
N VAL A 36 -3.27 -2.19 2.93
CA VAL A 36 -2.54 -0.99 2.51
C VAL A 36 -2.17 -1.13 1.04
N VAL A 37 -2.58 -0.17 0.23
CA VAL A 37 -2.22 -0.08 -1.19
C VAL A 37 -1.25 1.08 -1.38
N LEU A 38 -0.15 0.83 -2.07
CA LEU A 38 0.79 1.86 -2.53
C LEU A 38 0.70 1.94 -4.05
N LEU A 39 0.45 3.14 -4.57
CA LEU A 39 0.39 3.43 -5.99
C LEU A 39 1.60 4.30 -6.36
N GLU A 40 2.33 3.93 -7.41
CA GLU A 40 3.45 4.70 -7.98
C GLU A 40 3.22 4.99 -9.46
#